data_AF-A0A821FUR5-F1
#
_entry.id   AF-A0A821FUR5-F1
#
_cell.length_a   1.000
_cell.length_b   1.000
_cell.length_c   1.000
_cell.angle_alpha   90.00
_cell.angle_beta   90.00
_cell.angle_gamma   90.00
#
_symmetry.space_group_name_H-M   'P 1'
#
loop_
_entity.id
_entity.type
_entity.pdbx_description
1 polymer ?
#
loop_
_entity_poly.entity_id
_entity_poly.type
_entity_poly.pdbx_seq_one_letter_code
_entity_poly.pdbx_strand_id
1 'polypeptide(L)'
;MIKDAEKYRDEDKKQHERILAKNLLESYCFNMKTTINDDKISSKLSINDKSKINDIIESTLTWMDSNKLAEKDEFEHKQKEIEAICSPIMAKLYSNQNDPSSESKQKGPTIEEVD
;
A
#
# COMPACT_ATOMS: atom_id res chain seq x y z
N MET A 1 -34.79 16.69 -20.91
CA MET A 1 -35.11 16.88 -19.47
C MET A 1 -35.04 15.62 -18.60
N ILE A 2 -35.37 14.40 -19.04
CA ILE A 2 -34.99 13.17 -18.27
C ILE A 2 -33.62 12.65 -18.72
N LYS A 3 -33.38 12.58 -20.04
CA LYS A 3 -32.10 12.16 -20.63
C LYS A 3 -30.91 13.02 -20.20
N ASP A 4 -31.13 14.32 -20.01
CA ASP A 4 -30.07 15.22 -19.53
C ASP A 4 -29.74 14.94 -18.07
N ALA A 5 -30.74 14.69 -17.22
CA ALA A 5 -30.54 14.35 -15.81
C ALA A 5 -29.81 13.01 -15.62
N GLU A 6 -30.13 11.99 -16.44
CA GLU A 6 -29.40 10.72 -16.43
C GLU A 6 -27.95 10.89 -16.90
N LYS A 7 -27.72 11.68 -17.96
CA LYS A 7 -26.37 11.98 -18.45
C LYS A 7 -25.52 12.67 -17.39
N TYR A 8 -26.04 13.70 -16.72
CA TYR A 8 -25.31 14.38 -15.65
C TYR A 8 -24.98 13.43 -14.50
N ARG A 9 -25.95 12.59 -14.08
CA ARG A 9 -25.72 11.60 -13.03
C ARG A 9 -24.59 10.63 -13.37
N ASP A 10 -24.53 10.15 -14.61
CA ASP A 10 -23.51 9.20 -15.04
C ASP A 10 -22.12 9.87 -15.19
N GLU A 11 -22.08 11.12 -15.63
CA GLU A 11 -20.85 11.93 -15.68
C GLU A 11 -20.31 12.23 -14.27
N ASP A 12 -21.16 12.65 -13.34
CA ASP A 12 -20.81 12.85 -11.92
C ASP A 12 -20.28 11.56 -11.29
N LYS A 13 -20.93 10.42 -11.55
CA LYS A 13 -20.48 9.12 -11.05
C LYS A 13 -19.10 8.75 -11.59
N LYS A 14 -18.85 8.94 -12.89
CA LYS A 14 -17.54 8.67 -13.49
C LYS A 14 -16.44 9.54 -12.90
N GLN A 15 -16.69 10.83 -12.73
CA GLN A 15 -15.72 11.72 -12.09
C GLN A 15 -15.45 11.34 -10.64
N HIS A 16 -16.49 10.99 -9.89
CA HIS A 16 -16.36 10.52 -8.52
C HIS A 16 -15.50 9.26 -8.43
N GLU A 17 -15.79 8.23 -9.23
CA GLU A 17 -15.02 6.98 -9.24
C GLU A 17 -13.56 7.19 -9.66
N ARG A 18 -13.30 8.07 -10.63
CA ARG A 18 -11.95 8.45 -11.06
C ARG A 18 -11.17 9.11 -9.91
N ILE A 19 -11.79 10.02 -9.17
CA ILE A 19 -11.18 10.67 -8.00
C ILE A 19 -10.88 9.65 -6.91
N LEU A 20 -11.79 8.71 -6.65
CA LEU A 20 -11.56 7.65 -5.67
C LEU A 20 -10.39 6.75 -6.07
N ALA A 21 -10.32 6.29 -7.32
CA ALA A 21 -9.22 5.47 -7.82
C ALA A 21 -7.86 6.20 -7.68
N LYS A 22 -7.82 7.50 -8.03
CA LYS A 22 -6.63 8.33 -7.83
C LYS A 22 -6.23 8.41 -6.35
N ASN A 23 -7.18 8.70 -5.46
CA ASN A 23 -6.91 8.84 -4.03
C ASN A 23 -6.44 7.52 -3.40
N LEU A 24 -6.98 6.38 -3.85
CA LEU A 24 -6.55 5.06 -3.42
C LEU A 24 -5.09 4.80 -3.81
N LEU A 25 -4.73 5.08 -5.06
CA LEU A 25 -3.35 4.92 -5.54
C LEU A 25 -2.37 5.83 -4.79
N GLU A 26 -2.73 7.09 -4.59
CA GLU A 26 -1.92 8.06 -3.85
C GLU A 26 -1.72 7.62 -2.39
N SER A 27 -2.82 7.23 -1.74
CA SER A 27 -2.80 6.73 -0.36
C SER A 27 -1.95 5.48 -0.24
N TYR A 28 -2.04 4.55 -1.19
CA TYR A 28 -1.22 3.35 -1.22
C TYR A 28 0.27 3.69 -1.31
N CYS A 29 0.66 4.59 -2.21
CA CYS A 29 2.05 5.04 -2.37
C CYS A 29 2.60 5.64 -1.08
N PHE A 30 1.86 6.54 -0.42
CA PHE A 30 2.30 7.19 0.82
C PHE A 30 2.33 6.23 2.02
N ASN A 31 1.33 5.35 2.13
CA ASN A 31 1.30 4.34 3.18
C ASN A 31 2.48 3.39 3.02
N MET A 32 2.72 2.89 1.81
CA MET A 32 3.85 2.00 1.51
C MET A 32 5.18 2.67 1.81
N LYS A 33 5.37 3.94 1.40
CA LYS A 33 6.57 4.73 1.69
C LYS A 33 6.80 4.88 3.19
N THR A 34 5.74 5.13 3.96
CA THR A 34 5.81 5.18 5.42
C THR A 34 6.21 3.81 5.99
N THR A 35 5.57 2.72 5.55
CA THR A 35 5.87 1.36 6.03
C THR A 35 7.32 0.95 5.78
N ILE A 36 7.89 1.19 4.61
CA ILE A 36 9.28 0.79 4.32
C ILE A 36 10.34 1.68 4.98
N ASN A 37 9.92 2.84 5.51
CA ASN A 37 10.79 3.75 6.25
C ASN A 37 10.64 3.62 7.76
N ASP A 38 9.68 2.82 8.24
CA ASP A 38 9.62 2.43 9.66
C ASP A 38 10.87 1.61 10.02
N ASP A 39 11.52 1.94 11.14
CA ASP A 39 12.78 1.33 11.55
C ASP A 39 12.70 -0.20 11.72
N LYS A 40 11.55 -0.71 12.20
CA LYS A 40 11.34 -2.16 12.42
C LYS A 40 11.20 -2.92 11.10
N ILE A 41 10.73 -2.23 10.07
CA ILE A 41 10.50 -2.80 8.74
C ILE A 41 11.75 -2.62 7.88
N SER A 42 12.33 -1.42 7.87
CA SER A 42 13.51 -1.08 7.10
C SER A 42 14.73 -1.93 7.48
N SER A 43 14.86 -2.35 8.74
CA SER A 43 15.93 -3.25 9.20
C SER A 43 15.77 -4.69 8.73
N LYS A 44 14.56 -5.09 8.32
CA LYS A 44 14.24 -6.43 7.81
C LYS A 44 14.17 -6.50 6.28
N LEU A 45 14.11 -5.36 5.61
CA LEU A 45 14.13 -5.27 4.15
C LEU A 45 15.57 -5.25 3.63
N SER A 46 15.82 -5.95 2.53
CA SER A 46 17.08 -5.80 1.82
C SER A 46 17.17 -4.40 1.18
N ILE A 47 18.38 -3.86 1.04
CA ILE A 47 18.62 -2.57 0.37
C ILE A 47 18.03 -2.58 -1.04
N ASN A 48 18.16 -3.70 -1.75
CA ASN A 48 17.63 -3.88 -3.09
C ASN A 48 16.09 -3.83 -3.12
N ASP A 49 15.42 -4.51 -2.20
CA ASP A 49 13.95 -4.50 -2.12
C ASP A 49 13.43 -3.12 -1.70
N LYS A 50 14.14 -2.44 -0.78
CA LYS A 50 13.81 -1.07 -0.37
C LYS A 50 13.97 -0.09 -1.53
N SER A 51 15.03 -0.22 -2.34
CA SER A 51 15.22 0.59 -3.54
C SER A 51 14.07 0.37 -4.52
N LYS A 52 13.78 -0.89 -4.86
CA LYS A 52 12.69 -1.24 -5.80
C LYS A 52 11.34 -0.64 -5.41
N ILE A 53 10.99 -0.69 -4.11
CA ILE A 53 9.73 -0.10 -3.63
C ILE A 53 9.77 1.43 -3.76
N ASN A 54 10.87 2.09 -3.39
CA ASN A 54 10.96 3.54 -3.57
C ASN A 54 10.89 3.94 -5.05
N ASP A 55 11.61 3.23 -5.91
CA ASP A 55 11.66 3.51 -7.34
C ASP A 55 10.26 3.40 -7.98
N ILE A 56 9.50 2.35 -7.67
CA ILE A 56 8.14 2.20 -8.21
C ILE A 56 7.16 3.22 -7.61
N ILE A 57 7.31 3.60 -6.34
CA ILE A 57 6.49 4.66 -5.72
C ILE A 57 6.76 5.99 -6.40
N GLU A 58 8.03 6.39 -6.56
CA GLU A 58 8.40 7.66 -7.19
C GLU A 58 8.00 7.71 -8.66
N SER A 59 8.17 6.60 -9.39
CA SER A 59 7.70 6.47 -10.77
C SER A 59 6.18 6.61 -10.85
N THR A 60 5.44 6.00 -9.92
CA THR A 60 3.97 6.09 -9.86
C THR A 60 3.51 7.51 -9.55
N LEU A 61 4.07 8.17 -8.54
CA LEU A 61 3.74 9.55 -8.20
C LEU A 61 4.03 10.52 -9.35
N THR A 62 5.20 10.37 -10.00
CA THR A 62 5.56 11.18 -11.19
C THR A 62 4.57 10.95 -12.34
N TRP A 63 4.16 9.70 -12.55
CA TRP A 63 3.14 9.38 -13.53
C TRP A 63 1.80 10.03 -13.17
N MET A 64 1.36 9.98 -11.91
CA MET A 64 0.11 10.61 -11.46
C MET A 64 0.13 12.14 -11.62
N ASP A 65 1.26 12.78 -11.36
CA ASP A 65 1.45 14.21 -11.56
C ASP A 65 1.40 14.61 -13.03
N SER A 66 1.90 13.75 -13.91
CA SER A 66 1.83 13.96 -15.36
C SER A 66 0.45 13.63 -15.94
N ASN A 67 -0.30 12.73 -15.29
CA ASN A 67 -1.57 12.16 -15.78
C ASN A 67 -2.74 12.49 -14.84
N LYS A 68 -2.88 13.76 -14.42
CA LYS A 68 -3.94 14.21 -13.49
C LYS A 68 -5.37 13.99 -14.01
N LEU A 69 -5.52 13.85 -15.33
CA LEU A 69 -6.78 13.62 -16.02
C LEU A 69 -6.95 12.18 -16.52
N ALA A 70 -6.08 11.25 -16.10
CA ALA A 70 -6.24 9.83 -16.42
C ALA A 70 -7.61 9.30 -15.97
N GLU A 71 -8.10 8.31 -16.71
CA GLU A 71 -9.35 7.64 -16.42
C GLU A 71 -9.20 6.65 -15.25
N LYS A 72 -10.33 6.23 -14.69
CA LYS A 72 -10.39 5.28 -13.56
C LYS A 72 -9.56 4.02 -13.84
N ASP A 73 -9.75 3.41 -15.01
CA ASP A 73 -9.09 2.16 -15.38
C ASP A 73 -7.56 2.30 -15.46
N GLU A 74 -7.05 3.48 -15.82
CA GLU A 74 -5.61 3.76 -15.86
C GLU A 74 -5.03 3.85 -14.44
N PHE A 75 -5.73 4.51 -13.52
CA PHE A 75 -5.32 4.55 -12.10
C PHE A 75 -5.37 3.14 -11.48
N GLU A 76 -6.40 2.35 -11.76
CA GLU A 76 -6.50 0.96 -11.29
C GLU A 76 -5.42 0.06 -11.89
N HIS A 77 -5.08 0.24 -13.17
CA HIS A 77 -3.97 -0.47 -13.80
C HIS A 77 -2.66 -0.11 -13.11
N LYS A 78 -2.42 1.17 -12.87
CA LYS A 78 -1.21 1.65 -12.18
C LYS A 78 -1.11 1.11 -10.75
N GLN A 79 -2.25 1.01 -10.06
CA GLN A 79 -2.33 0.37 -8.75
C GLN A 79 -1.91 -1.10 -8.80
N LYS A 80 -2.37 -1.87 -9.80
CA LYS A 80 -1.95 -3.27 -9.96
C LYS A 80 -0.46 -3.41 -10.26
N GLU A 81 0.12 -2.49 -11.05
CA GLU A 81 1.56 -2.50 -11.34
C GLU A 81 2.40 -2.31 -10.06
N ILE A 82 2.05 -1.33 -9.22
CA ILE A 82 2.77 -1.11 -7.96
C ILE A 82 2.54 -2.25 -6.96
N GLU A 83 1.30 -2.76 -6.86
CA GLU A 83 0.97 -3.90 -5.99
C GLU A 83 1.73 -5.16 -6.40
N ALA A 84 1.92 -5.42 -7.69
CA ALA A 84 2.65 -6.59 -8.18
C ALA A 84 4.12 -6.63 -7.73
N ILE A 85 4.72 -5.45 -7.47
CA ILE A 85 6.09 -5.34 -6.96
C ILE A 85 6.10 -5.34 -5.42
N CYS A 86 5.23 -4.56 -4.79
CA CYS A 86 5.21 -4.39 -3.34
C CYS A 86 4.69 -5.63 -2.60
N SER A 87 3.66 -6.32 -3.12
CA SER A 87 3.02 -7.47 -2.48
C SER A 87 3.98 -8.64 -2.21
N PRO A 88 4.79 -9.12 -3.19
CA PRO A 88 5.72 -10.22 -2.91
C PRO A 88 6.85 -9.82 -1.93
N ILE A 89 7.25 -8.55 -1.89
CA ILE A 89 8.26 -8.07 -0.94
C ILE A 89 7.68 -8.03 0.47
N MET A 90 6.48 -7.47 0.62
CA MET A 90 5.79 -7.41 1.90
C MET A 90 5.39 -8.80 2.42
N ALA A 91 4.97 -9.72 1.54
CA ALA A 91 4.67 -11.10 1.91
C ALA A 91 5.90 -11.82 2.50
N LYS A 92 7.09 -11.63 1.89
CA LYS A 92 8.36 -12.15 2.45
C LYS A 92 8.66 -11.56 3.82
N LEU A 93 8.44 -10.25 3.99
CA LEU A 93 8.64 -9.56 5.26
C LEU A 93 7.75 -10.13 6.38
N TYR A 94 6.43 -10.27 6.15
CA TYR A 94 5.49 -10.79 7.14
C TYR A 94 5.70 -12.28 7.44
N SER A 95 6.15 -13.06 6.46
CA SER A 95 6.57 -14.46 6.67
C SER A 95 7.77 -14.53 7.61
N ASN A 96 8.73 -13.60 7.46
CA ASN A 96 9.88 -13.47 8.36
C ASN A 96 9.54 -12.81 9.72
N GLN A 97 8.33 -12.25 9.90
CA GLN A 97 7.88 -11.72 11.20
C GLN A 97 7.21 -12.77 12.08
N ASN A 98 6.79 -13.92 11.53
CA ASN A 98 6.19 -15.02 12.30
C ASN A 98 7.23 -15.93 12.98
N ASP A 99 8.46 -15.45 13.18
CA ASP A 99 9.43 -16.12 14.04
C ASP A 99 9.23 -15.62 15.49
N PRO A 100 8.72 -16.46 16.43
CA PRO A 100 8.47 -16.08 17.82
C PRO A 100 9.74 -15.79 18.65
N SER A 101 10.92 -15.68 18.04
CA SER A 101 12.20 -15.58 18.77
C SER A 101 12.61 -14.17 19.24
N SER A 102 11.75 -13.14 19.15
CA SER A 102 12.11 -11.77 19.57
C SER A 102 11.29 -11.17 20.73
N GLU A 103 10.86 -12.01 21.68
CA GLU A 103 10.50 -11.56 23.04
C GLU A 103 11.46 -12.18 24.08
N SER A 104 12.59 -11.53 24.29
CA SER A 104 13.43 -11.80 25.45
C SER A 104 13.07 -10.87 26.61
N LYS A 105 12.59 -11.51 27.69
CA LYS A 105 12.73 -11.12 29.11
C LYS A 105 11.77 -10.04 29.66
N GLN A 106 10.68 -10.50 30.26
CA GLN A 106 10.45 -10.25 31.69
C GLN A 106 10.07 -11.57 32.39
N LYS A 107 10.92 -11.96 33.36
CA LYS A 107 10.69 -13.06 34.30
C LYS A 107 9.42 -12.79 35.11
N GLY A 108 8.49 -13.74 35.13
CA GLY A 108 7.51 -13.92 36.20
C GLY A 108 7.69 -15.33 36.77
N PRO A 109 7.77 -15.50 38.11
CA PRO A 109 8.24 -16.73 38.73
C PRO A 109 7.22 -17.87 38.66
N THR A 110 7.76 -19.08 38.66
CA THR A 110 7.11 -20.36 38.90
C THR A 110 6.23 -20.33 40.15
N ILE A 111 4.99 -20.78 40.04
CA ILE A 111 4.24 -21.41 41.14
C ILE A 111 3.54 -22.60 40.46
N GLU A 112 4.20 -23.76 40.44
CA GLU A 112 4.01 -24.86 41.40
C GLU A 112 2.54 -25.21 41.60
N GLU A 113 2.25 -26.43 41.15
CA GLU A 113 1.10 -27.26 41.46
C GLU A 113 0.58 -27.01 42.89
N VAL A 114 -0.71 -26.68 43.02
CA VAL A 114 -1.48 -26.96 44.23
C VAL A 114 -2.97 -27.11 43.88
N ASP A 115 -3.43 -28.36 44.08
CA ASP A 115 -4.79 -28.95 44.08
C ASP A 115 -5.61 -29.01 42.78
#